data_AF-A0A7V8WHG1-F1
#
_entry.id   AF-A0A7V8WHG1-F1
#
_cell.length_a   1.000
_cell.length_b   1.000
_cell.length_c   1.000
_cell.angle_alpha   90.00
_cell.angle_beta   90.00
_cell.angle_gamma   90.00
#
_symmetry.space_group_name_H-M   'P 1'
#
loop_
_entity.id
_entity.type
_entity.pdbx_description
1 polymer ?
#
loop_
_entity_poly.entity_id
_entity_poly.type
_entity_poly.pdbx_seq_one_letter_code
_entity_poly.pdbx_strand_id
1 'polypeptide(L)' 'SSEPEENDEVVERFLAVEAGFRVERSPAPHRAVQPFIDAGGRFRTLPHRDRLEAFFAAMLVRAKDLR' A
#
# COMPACT_ATOMS: atom_id res chain seq x y z
N SER A 1 0.50 -13.07 0.34
CA SER A 1 -0.87 -13.43 0.73
C SER A 1 -1.82 -12.34 0.27
N SER A 2 -3.06 -12.69 -0.10
CA SER A 2 -4.12 -11.74 -0.49
C SER A 2 -5.13 -11.47 0.63
N GLU A 3 -4.95 -12.11 1.78
CA GLU A 3 -5.87 -12.03 2.92
C GLU A 3 -5.82 -10.61 3.53
N PRO A 4 -6.97 -9.93 3.72
CA PRO A 4 -7.02 -8.60 4.34
C PRO A 4 -6.37 -8.56 5.73
N GLU A 5 -6.51 -9.63 6.50
CA GLU A 5 -6.02 -9.79 7.87
C GLU A 5 -4.50 -9.70 7.96
N GLU A 6 -3.79 -10.12 6.92
CA GLU A 6 -2.33 -10.10 6.81
C GLU A 6 -1.80 -8.82 6.14
N ASN A 7 -2.67 -8.02 5.51
CA ASN A 7 -2.30 -6.88 4.68
C ASN A 7 -2.87 -5.57 5.24
N ASP A 8 -4.15 -5.31 4.97
CA ASP A 8 -4.85 -4.09 5.34
C ASP A 8 -4.89 -3.91 6.85
N GLU A 9 -5.30 -4.95 7.57
CA GLU A 9 -5.44 -4.89 9.03
C GLU A 9 -4.09 -4.73 9.72
N VAL A 10 -3.02 -5.31 9.18
CA VAL A 10 -1.66 -5.11 9.71
C VAL A 10 -1.25 -3.64 9.58
N VAL A 11 -1.48 -3.03 8.42
CA VAL A 11 -1.19 -1.61 8.18
C VAL A 11 -2.04 -0.72 9.09
N GLU A 12 -3.33 -1.01 9.21
CA GLU A 12 -4.27 -0.22 10.01
C GLU A 12 -3.97 -0.31 11.51
N ARG A 13 -3.68 -1.52 12.03
CA ARG A 13 -3.24 -1.71 13.42
C ARG A 13 -1.95 -0.97 13.70
N PHE A 14 -0.98 -1.02 12.79
CA PHE A 14 0.28 -0.28 12.95
C PHE A 14 0.03 1.24 13.05
N LEU A 15 -0.76 1.81 12.13
CA LEU A 15 -1.05 3.24 12.11
C LEU A 15 -1.88 3.72 13.31
N ALA A 16 -2.69 2.85 13.89
CA ALA A 16 -3.44 3.15 15.12
C ALA A 16 -2.53 3.29 16.35
N VAL A 17 -1.37 2.62 16.36
CA VAL A 17 -0.40 2.64 17.47
C VAL A 17 0.67 3.71 17.23
N GLU A 18 1.12 3.86 15.99
CA GLU A 18 2.25 4.72 15.61
C GLU A 18 1.80 5.97 14.86
N ALA A 19 1.23 6.94 15.59
CA ALA A 19 0.69 8.19 15.03
C ALA A 19 1.71 9.06 14.25
N GLY A 20 3.00 8.74 14.33
CA GLY A 20 4.06 9.40 13.56
C GLY A 20 4.15 8.94 12.11
N PHE A 21 3.34 7.98 11.67
CA PHE A 21 3.33 7.46 10.29
C PHE A 21 2.01 7.72 9.59
N ARG A 22 2.06 7.74 8.26
CA ARG A 22 0.86 7.75 7.41
C ARG A 22 1.11 6.96 6.14
N VAL A 23 0.04 6.47 5.53
CA VAL A 23 0.10 5.97 4.15
C VAL A 23 0.42 7.15 3.23
N GLU A 24 1.28 6.89 2.26
CA GLU A 24 1.62 7.84 1.21
C GLU A 24 1.61 7.14 -0.15
N ARG A 25 1.29 7.90 -1.18
CA ARG A 25 1.44 7.49 -2.57
C ARG A 25 2.82 7.90 -3.06
N SER A 26 3.47 7.04 -3.84
CA SER A 26 4.65 7.48 -4.57
C SER A 26 4.26 8.72 -5.41
N PRO A 27 5.01 9.83 -5.36
CA PRO A 27 4.63 11.07 -6.06
C PRO A 27 4.76 10.93 -7.59
N ALA A 28 5.63 10.03 -8.05
CA ALA A 28 5.83 9.75 -9.47
C ALA A 28 6.00 8.24 -9.68
N PRO A 29 4.93 7.44 -9.49
CA PRO A 29 5.02 6.00 -9.69
C PRO A 29 5.27 5.73 -11.18
N HIS A 30 6.16 4.79 -11.46
CA HIS A 30 6.43 4.36 -12.83
C HIS A 30 5.10 3.96 -13.51
N ARG A 31 4.91 4.32 -14.78
CA ARG A 31 3.65 4.12 -15.52
C ARG A 31 3.12 2.68 -15.46
N ALA A 32 4.02 1.70 -15.42
CA ALA A 32 3.65 0.28 -15.36
C ALA A 32 3.03 -0.14 -14.01
N VAL A 33 3.28 0.63 -12.95
CA VAL A 33 2.81 0.34 -11.58
C VAL A 33 1.48 1.03 -11.31
N GLN A 34 1.19 2.14 -11.99
CA GLN A 34 -0.01 2.96 -11.79
C GLN A 34 -1.33 2.18 -11.80
N PRO A 35 -1.58 1.21 -12.72
CA PRO A 35 -2.84 0.46 -12.75
C PRO A 35 -3.09 -0.40 -11.49
N PHE A 36 -2.04 -0.68 -10.72
CA PHE A 36 -2.10 -1.53 -9.54
C PHE A 36 -2.19 -0.73 -8.22
N ILE A 37 -2.19 0.61 -8.28
CA ILE A 37 -2.34 1.47 -7.11
C ILE A 37 -3.82 1.75 -6.87
N ASP A 38 -4.32 1.41 -5.69
CA ASP A 38 -5.71 1.62 -5.31
C ASP A 38 -5.98 3.05 -4.79
N ALA A 39 -7.25 3.33 -4.48
CA ALA A 39 -7.67 4.63 -3.93
C ALA A 39 -7.06 4.92 -2.54
N GLY A 40 -6.60 3.91 -1.81
CA GLY A 40 -5.84 4.07 -0.57
C GLY A 40 -4.36 4.35 -0.78
N GLY A 41 -3.86 4.32 -2.03
CA GLY A 41 -2.44 4.46 -2.34
C GLY A 41 -1.64 3.17 -2.13
N ARG A 42 -2.31 2.04 -1.92
CA ARG A 42 -1.68 0.73 -1.74
C ARG A 42 -1.53 0.06 -3.10
N PHE A 43 -0.47 -0.71 -3.27
CA PHE A 43 -0.23 -1.50 -4.47
C PHE A 43 -0.82 -2.89 -4.30
N ARG A 44 -1.56 -3.37 -5.31
CA ARG A 44 -2.14 -4.72 -5.33
C ARG A 44 -2.12 -5.34 -6.70
N THR A 45 -1.72 -6.61 -6.76
CA THR A 45 -1.97 -7.49 -7.90
C THR A 45 -2.90 -8.63 -7.50
N LEU A 46 -3.80 -9.01 -8.42
CA LEU A 46 -4.76 -10.09 -8.26
C LEU A 46 -4.63 -11.06 -9.45
N PRO A 47 -4.51 -12.39 -9.22
CA PRO A 47 -4.33 -13.37 -10.30
C PRO A 47 -5.37 -13.29 -11.42
N HIS A 48 -6.65 -13.13 -11.07
CA HIS A 48 -7.74 -13.09 -12.05
C HIS A 48 -7.84 -11.75 -12.80
N ARG A 49 -7.39 -10.65 -12.20
CA ARG A 49 -7.48 -9.30 -12.79
C ARG A 49 -6.25 -8.98 -13.64
N ASP A 50 -5.08 -9.34 -13.13
CA ASP A 50 -3.80 -8.83 -13.62
C ASP A 50 -2.95 -9.88 -14.31
N ARG A 51 -3.33 -11.18 -14.21
CA ARG A 51 -2.52 -12.32 -14.68
C ARG A 51 -1.12 -12.34 -14.05
N LEU A 52 -1.04 -11.91 -12.79
CA LEU A 52 0.16 -11.87 -11.96
C LEU A 52 -0.11 -12.58 -10.64
N GLU A 53 0.94 -12.98 -9.93
CA GLU A 53 0.80 -13.48 -8.57
C GLU A 53 0.14 -12.46 -7.63
N ALA A 54 -0.54 -12.96 -6.60
CA ALA A 54 -1.13 -12.10 -5.59
C ALA A 54 -0.04 -11.38 -4.79
N PHE A 55 -0.04 -10.04 -4.82
CA PHE A 55 0.94 -9.21 -4.13
C PHE A 55 0.28 -7.98 -3.51
N PHE A 56 0.78 -7.56 -2.36
CA PHE A 56 0.34 -6.37 -1.64
C PHE A 56 1.55 -5.54 -1.19
N ALA A 57 1.46 -4.23 -1.29
CA ALA A 57 2.38 -3.32 -0.64
C ALA A 57 1.70 -2.01 -0.21
N ALA A 58 2.16 -1.45 0.90
CA ALA A 58 1.81 -0.11 1.37
C ALA A 58 3.09 0.69 1.62
N MET A 59 3.16 1.91 1.10
CA MET A 59 4.26 2.83 1.42
C MET A 59 3.87 3.66 2.62
N LEU A 60 4.64 3.52 3.71
CA LEU A 60 4.47 4.32 4.91
C LEU A 60 5.63 5.30 5.02
N VAL A 61 5.30 6.54 5.35
CA VAL A 61 6.27 7.59 5.59
C VAL A 61 6.07 8.12 6.99
N ARG A 62 7.17 8.45 7.65
CA ARG A 62 7.08 9.16 8.92
C ARG A 62 6.69 10.61 8.61
N ALA A 63 5.63 11.10 9.23
CA ALA A 63 5.05 12.42 8.93
C ALA A 63 6.07 13.57 9.05
N LYS A 64 7.05 13.44 9.94
CA LYS A 64 8.10 14.45 10.16
C LYS A 64 9.17 14.51 9.05
N ASP A 65 9.25 13.47 8.21
CA ASP A 65 10.27 13.31 7.16
C ASP A 65 9.78 13.83 5.79
N LEU A 66 8.51 14.27 5.71
CA LEU A 66 7.97 15.00 4.56
C LEU A 66 8.20 16.50 4.80
N ARG A 67 9.33 16.99 4.31
CA ARG A 67 9.61 18.43 4.15
C ARG A 67 9.68 18.77 2.68
#